data_AF-A0A0M4LBM3-F1
#
_entry.id   AF-A0A0M4LBM3-F1
#
_cell.length_a   1.000
_cell.length_b   1.000
_cell.length_c   1.000
_cell.angle_alpha   90.00
_cell.angle_beta   90.00
_cell.angle_gamma   90.00
#
_symmetry.space_group_name_H-M   'P 1'
#
loop_
_entity.id
_entity.type
_entity.pdbx_description
1 polymer ?
#
loop_
_entity_poly.entity_id
_entity_poly.type
_entity_poly.pdbx_seq_one_letter_code
_entity_poly.pdbx_strand_id
1 'polypeptide(L)'
;MTNTTVQRLRPPASFRPQRGALAAIAAVVLLAGCSGGTGTPAATSPSVSQSATGSAMASATTPGATPTAEAAVKELVAGFPSKLIPLMPGADVQASSLQRSTPLSVAALTATVTAKPADVLAFYTKSLTSQGFTAQPGNSVEGVPLKTFVRASGQEIVTVSVVQTGSTSTVTIGANVLPASLK
;
A
#
# COMPACT_ATOMS: atom_id res chain seq x y z
N MET A 1 -32.92 0.88 65.72
CA MET A 1 -31.89 1.84 65.26
C MET A 1 -32.52 2.78 64.25
N THR A 2 -32.88 3.97 64.74
CA THR A 2 -32.91 5.33 64.17
C THR A 2 -32.52 5.44 62.67
N ASN A 3 -33.41 5.82 61.73
CA ASN A 3 -33.96 7.15 61.36
C ASN A 3 -33.13 7.91 60.29
N THR A 4 -33.83 8.67 59.43
CA THR A 4 -33.39 9.96 58.82
C THR A 4 -32.45 9.88 57.58
N THR A 5 -32.51 10.66 56.49
CA THR A 5 -33.41 11.67 55.89
C THR A 5 -32.74 12.15 54.59
N VAL A 6 -33.54 12.29 53.52
CA VAL A 6 -33.63 13.39 52.54
C VAL A 6 -32.39 14.26 52.22
N GLN A 7 -32.09 14.44 50.92
CA GLN A 7 -32.02 15.74 50.18
C GLN A 7 -31.11 15.57 48.95
N ARG A 8 -31.67 15.57 47.73
CA ARG A 8 -31.81 16.74 46.84
C ARG A 8 -30.54 17.58 46.72
N LEU A 9 -29.99 17.66 45.50
CA LEU A 9 -29.57 18.89 44.82
C LEU A 9 -29.15 18.57 43.37
N ARG A 10 -30.01 18.94 42.40
CA ARG A 10 -29.56 19.42 41.08
C ARG A 10 -29.03 20.84 41.29
N PRO A 11 -28.05 21.32 40.50
CA PRO A 11 -28.41 22.25 39.41
C PRO A 11 -27.46 22.07 38.17
N PRO A 12 -27.28 23.03 37.23
CA PRO A 12 -27.59 22.84 35.81
C PRO A 12 -26.37 22.98 34.87
N ALA A 13 -26.61 22.73 33.58
CA ALA A 13 -25.70 22.96 32.47
C ALA A 13 -24.97 24.31 32.53
N SER A 14 -23.70 24.33 32.11
CA SER A 14 -22.98 25.57 31.79
C SER A 14 -22.10 25.37 30.57
N PHE A 15 -22.47 26.11 29.53
CA PHE A 15 -21.80 26.34 28.25
C PHE A 15 -20.32 26.69 28.38
N ARG A 16 -19.49 26.19 27.45
CA ARG A 16 -18.61 26.99 26.56
C ARG A 16 -17.66 26.08 25.75
N PRO A 17 -17.84 25.93 24.42
CA PRO A 17 -16.72 25.89 23.51
C PRO A 17 -16.39 27.34 23.10
N GLN A 18 -15.19 27.78 23.48
CA GLN A 18 -14.67 29.09 23.10
C GLN A 18 -14.48 29.17 21.59
N ARG A 19 -14.97 30.29 21.05
CA ARG A 19 -14.78 30.78 19.70
C ARG A 19 -13.29 30.95 19.41
N GLY A 20 -12.82 30.34 18.33
CA GLY A 20 -11.51 30.57 17.75
C GLY A 20 -11.60 30.52 16.22
N ALA A 21 -12.36 31.44 15.63
CA ALA A 21 -12.42 31.62 14.19
C ALA A 21 -12.35 33.13 13.91
N LEU A 22 -11.16 33.59 13.52
CA LEU A 22 -10.89 34.88 12.88
C LEU A 22 -9.41 34.90 12.43
N ALA A 23 -9.18 34.67 11.14
CA ALA A 23 -8.07 35.26 10.39
C ALA A 23 -8.33 35.05 8.89
N ALA A 24 -8.93 36.07 8.27
CA ALA A 24 -8.98 36.25 6.82
C ALA A 24 -7.76 37.09 6.42
N ILE A 25 -6.88 36.61 5.53
CA ILE A 25 -5.90 37.46 4.83
C ILE A 25 -5.69 36.96 3.38
N ALA A 26 -6.24 37.76 2.47
CA ALA A 26 -5.80 38.21 1.16
C ALA A 26 -4.92 37.33 0.24
N ALA A 27 -5.39 37.24 -1.00
CA ALA A 27 -4.72 36.77 -2.20
C ALA A 27 -3.52 37.64 -2.62
N VAL A 28 -2.49 37.00 -3.18
CA VAL A 28 -1.58 37.61 -4.16
C VAL A 28 -1.36 36.63 -5.30
N VAL A 29 -1.76 37.08 -6.50
CA VAL A 29 -1.54 36.47 -7.80
C VAL A 29 -0.16 36.88 -8.29
N LEU A 30 0.68 35.93 -8.72
CA LEU A 30 1.79 36.22 -9.63
C LEU A 30 1.83 35.16 -10.74
N LEU A 31 1.47 35.63 -11.94
CA LEU A 31 1.68 34.97 -13.22
C LEU A 31 3.18 34.95 -13.52
N ALA A 32 3.74 33.77 -13.77
CA ALA A 32 4.97 33.62 -14.53
C ALA A 32 4.66 32.75 -15.76
N GLY A 33 4.34 33.43 -16.86
CA GLY A 33 4.23 32.82 -18.18
C GLY A 33 5.61 32.53 -18.74
N CYS A 34 5.82 31.29 -19.20
CA CYS A 34 6.95 30.96 -20.05
C CYS A 34 6.41 30.72 -21.47
N SER A 35 6.54 31.75 -22.30
CA SER A 35 6.33 31.69 -23.75
C SER A 35 7.65 31.29 -24.41
N GLY A 36 7.60 30.36 -25.37
CA GLY A 36 8.67 30.20 -26.34
C GLY A 36 8.65 28.86 -27.07
N GLY A 37 8.30 28.87 -28.35
CA GLY A 37 8.65 27.78 -29.27
C GLY A 37 7.61 27.46 -30.35
N THR A 38 7.44 28.35 -31.31
CA THR A 38 6.75 28.11 -32.60
C THR A 38 7.54 27.13 -33.46
N GLY A 39 6.88 26.08 -33.97
CA GLY A 39 7.41 25.16 -34.97
C GLY A 39 6.29 24.41 -35.70
N THR A 40 5.91 24.94 -36.87
CA THR A 40 4.91 24.45 -37.84
C THR A 40 5.39 23.14 -38.54
N PRO A 41 4.49 22.32 -39.12
CA PRO A 41 4.67 20.87 -39.24
C PRO A 41 5.34 20.43 -40.55
N ALA A 42 5.91 19.23 -40.56
CA ALA A 42 6.30 18.51 -41.76
C ALA A 42 5.75 17.09 -41.74
N ALA A 43 4.88 16.80 -42.70
CA ALA A 43 4.47 15.46 -43.06
C ALA A 43 5.59 14.79 -43.87
N THR A 44 6.00 13.60 -43.45
CA THR A 44 6.72 12.63 -44.31
C THR A 44 6.43 11.23 -43.80
N SER A 45 5.65 10.46 -44.55
CA SER A 45 5.76 8.99 -44.53
C SER A 45 7.03 8.61 -45.28
N PRO A 46 7.76 7.60 -44.79
CA PRO A 46 8.03 6.46 -45.66
C PRO A 46 7.77 5.12 -44.97
N SER A 47 7.23 4.18 -45.76
CA SER A 47 7.33 2.73 -45.49
C SER A 47 8.79 2.27 -45.67
N VAL A 48 9.36 1.51 -44.73
CA VAL A 48 10.16 0.32 -45.09
C VAL A 48 10.33 -0.69 -43.94
N SER A 49 10.28 -1.94 -44.37
CA SER A 49 10.45 -3.24 -43.71
C SER A 49 11.73 -3.49 -42.91
N GLN A 50 11.60 -4.41 -41.95
CA GLN A 50 12.55 -5.46 -41.51
C GLN A 50 14.00 -5.08 -41.17
N SER A 51 14.42 -5.41 -39.94
CA SER A 51 15.21 -6.63 -39.68
C SER A 51 15.49 -6.78 -38.19
N ALA A 52 15.13 -7.94 -37.64
CA ALA A 52 15.60 -8.39 -36.34
C ALA A 52 17.12 -8.58 -36.40
N THR A 53 17.86 -7.88 -35.54
CA THR A 53 19.17 -8.35 -35.10
C THR A 53 19.20 -8.18 -33.59
N GLY A 54 18.92 -9.28 -32.89
CA GLY A 54 19.06 -9.36 -31.45
C GLY A 54 20.54 -9.21 -31.09
N SER A 55 20.92 -8.05 -30.58
CA SER A 55 22.14 -7.91 -29.81
C SER A 55 21.88 -8.52 -28.44
N ALA A 56 22.09 -9.84 -28.34
CA ALA A 56 22.26 -10.51 -27.06
C ALA A 56 23.50 -9.89 -26.39
N MET A 57 23.28 -8.96 -25.47
CA MET A 57 24.32 -8.48 -24.58
C MET A 57 24.62 -9.62 -23.60
N ALA A 58 25.65 -10.40 -23.91
CA ALA A 58 26.18 -11.41 -23.01
C ALA A 58 26.81 -10.70 -21.80
N SER A 59 26.03 -10.53 -20.74
CA SER A 59 26.57 -10.14 -19.44
C SER A 59 27.34 -11.33 -18.87
N ALA A 60 28.63 -11.09 -18.60
CA ALA A 60 29.53 -12.05 -17.97
C ALA A 60 28.93 -12.55 -16.65
N THR A 61 28.73 -13.87 -16.56
CA THR A 61 28.26 -14.56 -15.36
C THR A 61 29.40 -14.71 -14.36
N THR A 62 29.47 -13.85 -13.37
CA THR A 62 30.01 -14.22 -12.04
C THR A 62 29.00 -15.15 -11.37
N PRO A 63 29.40 -16.26 -10.71
CA PRO A 63 28.49 -17.08 -9.92
C PRO A 63 28.07 -16.32 -8.65
N GLY A 64 27.13 -15.40 -8.80
CA GLY A 64 26.34 -14.80 -7.73
C GLY A 64 24.89 -15.11 -8.03
N ALA A 65 24.16 -15.68 -7.06
CA ALA A 65 22.76 -16.07 -7.22
C ALA A 65 21.97 -14.94 -7.89
N THR A 66 21.62 -15.14 -9.15
CA THR A 66 20.94 -14.10 -9.94
C THR A 66 19.53 -13.97 -9.36
N PRO A 67 19.09 -12.75 -8.98
CA PRO A 67 17.74 -12.57 -8.47
C PRO A 67 16.75 -13.06 -9.52
N THR A 68 15.92 -14.03 -9.15
CA THR A 68 14.88 -14.56 -10.03
C THR A 68 13.59 -13.85 -9.68
N ALA A 69 13.08 -13.05 -10.61
CA ALA A 69 11.83 -12.31 -10.48
C ALA A 69 10.79 -12.90 -11.42
N GLU A 70 9.62 -13.20 -10.87
CA GLU A 70 8.47 -13.73 -11.59
C GLU A 70 7.27 -12.84 -11.25
N ALA A 71 6.42 -12.56 -12.24
CA ALA A 71 5.22 -11.75 -12.06
C ALA A 71 4.08 -12.32 -12.91
N ALA A 72 2.87 -12.19 -12.39
CA ALA A 72 1.66 -12.65 -13.06
C ALA A 72 0.52 -11.64 -12.88
N VAL A 73 -0.38 -11.58 -13.85
CA VAL A 73 -1.52 -10.65 -13.90
C VAL A 73 -2.80 -11.47 -13.88
N LYS A 74 -3.78 -11.06 -13.07
CA LYS A 74 -5.03 -11.80 -12.80
C LYS A 74 -4.87 -13.18 -12.16
N GLU A 75 -3.67 -13.54 -11.73
CA GLU A 75 -3.38 -14.80 -11.05
C GLU A 75 -2.21 -14.66 -10.07
N LEU A 76 -2.00 -15.69 -9.25
CA LEU A 76 -0.86 -15.82 -8.35
C LEU A 76 0.33 -16.41 -9.11
N VAL A 77 1.48 -15.76 -9.02
CA VAL A 77 2.74 -16.28 -9.53
C VAL A 77 3.08 -17.62 -8.88
N ALA A 78 3.71 -18.51 -9.64
CA ALA A 78 4.10 -19.82 -9.14
C ALA A 78 5.00 -19.70 -7.89
N GLY A 79 4.63 -20.42 -6.82
CA GLY A 79 5.36 -20.39 -5.56
C GLY A 79 5.18 -19.10 -4.75
N PHE A 80 4.15 -18.30 -5.01
CA PHE A 80 3.78 -17.17 -4.17
C PHE A 80 3.56 -17.62 -2.71
N PRO A 81 4.05 -16.87 -1.70
CA PRO A 81 4.02 -17.28 -0.30
C PRO A 81 2.62 -17.07 0.32
N SER A 82 1.67 -17.93 -0.03
CA SER A 82 0.27 -17.82 0.41
C SER A 82 0.07 -18.01 1.91
N LYS A 83 1.02 -18.63 2.63
CA LYS A 83 0.97 -18.67 4.10
C LYS A 83 1.32 -17.33 4.71
N LEU A 84 2.31 -16.64 4.14
CA LEU A 84 2.72 -15.32 4.57
C LEU A 84 1.66 -14.27 4.25
N ILE A 85 1.21 -14.25 2.99
CA ILE A 85 0.23 -13.31 2.48
C ILE A 85 -1.00 -14.11 2.00
N PRO A 86 -1.92 -14.45 2.91
CA PRO A 86 -3.13 -15.17 2.53
C PRO A 86 -4.04 -14.28 1.68
N LEU A 87 -4.66 -14.85 0.66
CA LEU A 87 -5.67 -14.15 -0.12
C LEU A 87 -6.95 -14.03 0.73
N MET A 88 -7.47 -12.82 0.84
CA MET A 88 -8.74 -12.59 1.55
C MET A 88 -9.88 -13.30 0.80
N PRO A 89 -10.82 -13.97 1.51
CA PRO A 89 -11.94 -14.63 0.86
C PRO A 89 -12.76 -13.65 0.00
N GLY A 90 -13.06 -14.06 -1.24
CA GLY A 90 -13.77 -13.22 -2.20
C GLY A 90 -12.94 -12.09 -2.82
N ALA A 91 -11.62 -12.08 -2.64
CA ALA A 91 -10.74 -11.17 -3.34
C ALA A 91 -10.34 -11.71 -4.72
N ASP A 92 -10.36 -10.84 -5.73
CA ASP A 92 -9.83 -11.09 -7.06
C ASP A 92 -8.40 -10.59 -7.16
N VAL A 93 -7.47 -11.47 -7.53
CA VAL A 93 -6.08 -11.10 -7.77
C VAL A 93 -5.99 -10.24 -9.03
N GLN A 94 -5.32 -9.10 -8.94
CA GLN A 94 -5.06 -8.21 -10.07
C GLN A 94 -3.63 -8.39 -10.58
N ALA A 95 -2.67 -8.44 -9.67
CA ALA A 95 -1.27 -8.68 -9.97
C ALA A 95 -0.59 -9.35 -8.79
N SER A 96 0.40 -10.19 -9.07
CA SER A 96 1.29 -10.74 -8.07
C SER A 96 2.71 -10.79 -8.60
N SER A 97 3.69 -10.67 -7.70
CA SER A 97 5.10 -10.83 -8.04
C SER A 97 5.87 -11.45 -6.90
N LEU A 98 6.92 -12.18 -7.26
CA LEU A 98 7.83 -12.82 -6.35
C LEU A 98 9.25 -12.66 -6.90
N GLN A 99 10.11 -12.05 -6.11
CA GLN A 99 11.53 -11.95 -6.37
C GLN A 99 12.29 -12.70 -5.28
N ARG A 100 12.91 -13.83 -5.66
CA ARG A 100 13.78 -14.59 -4.75
C ARG A 100 15.19 -14.01 -4.84
N SER A 101 15.71 -13.55 -3.72
CA SER A 101 17.06 -13.01 -3.61
C SER A 101 17.59 -13.19 -2.19
N THR A 102 18.92 -13.07 -2.05
CA THR A 102 19.64 -13.07 -0.77
C THR A 102 20.30 -11.71 -0.57
N PRO A 103 20.14 -11.07 0.61
CA PRO A 103 19.63 -11.63 1.86
C PRO A 103 18.10 -11.57 2.02
N LEU A 104 17.39 -10.81 1.19
CA LEU A 104 15.94 -10.61 1.30
C LEU A 104 15.25 -10.95 -0.02
N SER A 105 14.09 -11.58 0.10
CA SER A 105 13.16 -11.82 -1.00
C SER A 105 11.97 -10.88 -0.88
N VAL A 106 11.39 -10.55 -2.03
CA VAL A 106 10.29 -9.59 -2.16
C VAL A 106 9.07 -10.32 -2.70
N ALA A 107 7.91 -10.15 -2.06
CA ALA A 107 6.63 -10.59 -2.59
C ALA A 107 5.68 -9.40 -2.61
N ALA A 108 4.94 -9.24 -3.71
CA ALA A 108 3.90 -8.23 -3.78
C ALA A 108 2.60 -8.80 -4.34
N LEU A 109 1.49 -8.33 -3.81
CA LEU A 109 0.14 -8.72 -4.21
C LEU A 109 -0.72 -7.47 -4.33
N THR A 110 -1.42 -7.36 -5.45
CA THR A 110 -2.52 -6.42 -5.63
C THR A 110 -3.78 -7.22 -5.88
N ALA A 111 -4.81 -6.99 -5.08
CA ALA A 111 -6.10 -7.66 -5.20
C ALA A 111 -7.25 -6.67 -5.00
N THR A 112 -8.42 -6.96 -5.56
CA THR A 112 -9.65 -6.20 -5.34
C THR A 112 -10.64 -7.04 -4.55
N VAL A 113 -11.37 -6.43 -3.64
CA VAL A 113 -12.35 -7.13 -2.82
C VAL A 113 -13.51 -6.22 -2.45
N THR A 114 -14.72 -6.79 -2.43
CA THR A 114 -15.93 -6.08 -1.98
C THR A 114 -16.01 -6.11 -0.45
N ALA A 115 -15.22 -5.24 0.19
CA ALA A 115 -15.18 -5.08 1.65
C ALA A 115 -14.77 -3.66 2.02
N LYS A 116 -15.01 -3.26 3.29
CA LYS A 116 -14.55 -1.96 3.79
C LYS A 116 -13.04 -2.01 4.09
N PRO A 117 -12.30 -0.91 3.92
CA PRO A 117 -10.86 -0.87 4.21
C PRO A 117 -10.49 -1.31 5.62
N ALA A 118 -11.31 -0.97 6.61
CA ALA A 118 -11.10 -1.38 7.99
C ALA A 118 -11.15 -2.91 8.17
N ASP A 119 -12.08 -3.58 7.49
CA ASP A 119 -12.24 -5.04 7.55
C ASP A 119 -11.05 -5.74 6.86
N VAL A 120 -10.61 -5.19 5.73
CA VAL A 120 -9.40 -5.66 5.02
C VAL A 120 -8.17 -5.55 5.91
N LEU A 121 -7.93 -4.37 6.50
CA LEU A 121 -6.79 -4.16 7.39
C LEU A 121 -6.88 -5.06 8.63
N ALA A 122 -8.05 -5.28 9.20
CA ALA A 122 -8.25 -6.19 10.33
C ALA A 122 -7.91 -7.64 9.97
N PHE A 123 -8.34 -8.12 8.79
CA PHE A 123 -8.01 -9.46 8.29
C PHE A 123 -6.50 -9.69 8.17
N TYR A 124 -5.78 -8.76 7.53
CA TYR A 124 -4.33 -8.89 7.38
C TYR A 124 -3.57 -8.66 8.69
N THR A 125 -4.07 -7.76 9.55
CA THR A 125 -3.51 -7.58 10.89
C THR A 125 -3.56 -8.89 11.67
N LYS A 126 -4.72 -9.56 11.73
CA LYS A 126 -4.87 -10.86 12.39
C LYS A 126 -3.95 -11.92 11.79
N SER A 127 -3.87 -11.99 10.46
CA SER A 127 -3.08 -12.99 9.75
C SER A 127 -1.57 -12.80 9.89
N LEU A 128 -1.08 -11.56 9.94
CA LEU A 128 0.35 -11.27 10.09
C LEU A 128 0.79 -11.37 11.56
N THR A 129 -0.05 -10.89 12.49
CA THR A 129 0.24 -11.02 13.93
C THR A 129 0.28 -12.46 14.42
N SER A 130 -0.57 -13.35 13.88
CA SER A 130 -0.50 -14.78 14.18
C SER A 130 0.81 -15.44 13.72
N GLN A 131 1.51 -14.81 12.76
CA GLN A 131 2.81 -15.25 12.25
C GLN A 131 3.99 -14.57 12.97
N GLY A 132 3.73 -13.85 14.06
CA GLY A 132 4.75 -13.19 14.87
C GLY A 132 5.19 -11.83 14.35
N PHE A 133 4.46 -11.22 13.40
CA PHE A 133 4.69 -9.82 13.06
C PHE A 133 4.09 -8.88 14.11
N THR A 134 4.81 -7.81 14.41
CA THR A 134 4.34 -6.71 15.25
C THR A 134 3.86 -5.56 14.37
N ALA A 135 2.62 -5.14 14.59
CA ALA A 135 2.04 -4.00 13.89
C ALA A 135 2.68 -2.69 14.37
N GLN A 136 3.17 -1.87 13.45
CA GLN A 136 3.68 -0.55 13.73
C GLN A 136 2.54 0.42 14.11
N PRO A 137 2.83 1.46 14.90
CA PRO A 137 1.85 2.51 15.21
C PRO A 137 1.39 3.22 13.93
N GLY A 138 0.16 3.73 13.96
CA GLY A 138 -0.51 4.32 12.79
C GLY A 138 -1.37 3.32 12.02
N ASN A 139 -2.42 3.82 11.36
CA ASN A 139 -3.34 3.03 10.53
C ASN A 139 -3.62 3.71 9.17
N SER A 140 -2.93 4.82 8.89
CA SER A 140 -3.04 5.56 7.65
C SER A 140 -1.79 6.41 7.41
N VAL A 141 -1.55 6.72 6.14
CA VAL A 141 -0.53 7.67 5.69
C VAL A 141 -1.22 8.61 4.70
N GLU A 142 -1.18 9.92 4.94
CA GLU A 142 -1.86 10.92 4.10
C GLU A 142 -3.36 10.61 3.86
N GLY A 143 -4.05 10.08 4.87
CA GLY A 143 -5.46 9.69 4.76
C GLY A 143 -5.73 8.36 4.05
N VAL A 144 -4.72 7.72 3.47
CA VAL A 144 -4.83 6.38 2.87
C VAL A 144 -4.70 5.33 3.96
N PRO A 145 -5.67 4.41 4.15
CA PRO A 145 -5.54 3.28 5.05
C PRO A 145 -4.30 2.45 4.73
N LEU A 146 -3.35 2.43 5.67
CA LEU A 146 -2.06 1.77 5.51
C LEU A 146 -1.57 1.27 6.86
N LYS A 147 -1.07 0.04 6.87
CA LYS A 147 -0.47 -0.57 8.06
C LYS A 147 0.85 -1.23 7.70
N THR A 148 1.86 -1.00 8.53
CA THR A 148 3.18 -1.64 8.42
C THR A 148 3.34 -2.63 9.57
N PHE A 149 3.96 -3.76 9.26
CA PHE A 149 4.22 -4.85 10.17
C PHE A 149 5.69 -5.23 10.08
N VAL A 150 6.32 -5.52 11.21
CA VAL A 150 7.73 -5.90 11.26
C VAL A 150 7.94 -7.18 12.06
N ARG A 151 8.91 -7.99 11.65
CA ARG A 151 9.35 -9.20 12.36
C ARG A 151 10.87 -9.30 12.31
N ALA A 152 11.44 -10.23 13.08
CA ALA A 152 12.87 -10.53 13.08
C ALA A 152 13.74 -9.28 13.30
N SER A 153 13.37 -8.47 14.31
CA SER A 153 14.04 -7.21 14.65
C SER A 153 14.07 -6.18 13.52
N GLY A 154 13.05 -6.18 12.66
CA GLY A 154 12.92 -5.23 11.55
C GLY A 154 13.53 -5.69 10.22
N GLN A 155 14.11 -6.89 10.18
CA GLN A 155 14.63 -7.46 8.92
C GLN A 155 13.52 -7.86 7.95
N GLU A 156 12.34 -8.16 8.48
CA GLU A 156 11.17 -8.49 7.68
C GLU A 156 10.10 -7.43 7.86
N ILE A 157 9.60 -6.91 6.75
CA ILE A 157 8.65 -5.80 6.70
C ILE A 157 7.53 -6.17 5.75
N VAL A 158 6.29 -6.06 6.22
CA VAL A 158 5.09 -6.19 5.38
C VAL A 158 4.30 -4.89 5.48
N THR A 159 3.94 -4.31 4.35
CA THR A 159 3.08 -3.14 4.27
C THR A 159 1.80 -3.50 3.53
N VAL A 160 0.66 -3.15 4.12
CA VAL A 160 -0.68 -3.35 3.56
C VAL A 160 -1.30 -1.98 3.40
N SER A 161 -1.63 -1.59 2.18
CA SER A 161 -2.40 -0.39 1.87
C SER A 161 -3.73 -0.77 1.22
N VAL A 162 -4.76 0.04 1.49
CA VAL A 162 -6.10 -0.18 0.96
C VAL A 162 -6.65 1.12 0.43
N VAL A 163 -6.99 1.14 -0.85
CA VAL A 163 -7.66 2.26 -1.53
C VAL A 163 -9.05 1.82 -1.93
N GLN A 164 -10.08 2.52 -1.47
CA GLN A 164 -11.46 2.19 -1.80
C GLN A 164 -11.97 3.05 -2.96
N THR A 165 -12.72 2.43 -3.86
CA THR A 165 -13.48 3.10 -4.93
C THR A 165 -14.88 2.49 -4.98
N GLY A 166 -15.89 3.27 -4.61
CA GLY A 166 -17.25 2.76 -4.44
C GLY A 166 -17.30 1.68 -3.34
N SER A 167 -17.86 0.51 -3.68
CA SER A 167 -17.92 -0.66 -2.80
C SER A 167 -16.68 -1.58 -2.87
N THR A 168 -15.75 -1.31 -3.79
CA THR A 168 -14.58 -2.16 -4.02
C THR A 168 -13.35 -1.56 -3.36
N SER A 169 -12.65 -2.36 -2.56
CA SER A 169 -11.35 -2.03 -1.98
C SER A 169 -10.24 -2.67 -2.80
N THR A 170 -9.30 -1.87 -3.27
CA THR A 170 -8.04 -2.33 -3.85
C THR A 170 -7.01 -2.42 -2.74
N VAL A 171 -6.49 -3.63 -2.53
CA VAL A 171 -5.49 -3.96 -1.53
C VAL A 171 -4.16 -4.12 -2.22
N THR A 172 -3.14 -3.42 -1.73
CA THR A 172 -1.76 -3.58 -2.18
C THR A 172 -0.89 -4.00 -1.00
N ILE A 173 -0.19 -5.11 -1.17
CA ILE A 173 0.65 -5.72 -0.14
C ILE A 173 2.05 -5.84 -0.72
N GLY A 174 3.03 -5.33 0.02
CA GLY A 174 4.45 -5.54 -0.25
C GLY A 174 5.10 -6.18 0.96
N ALA A 175 5.87 -7.24 0.74
CA ALA A 175 6.59 -7.96 1.78
C ALA A 175 8.06 -8.08 1.39
N ASN A 176 8.95 -7.56 2.25
CA ASN A 176 10.37 -7.86 2.25
C ASN A 176 10.62 -8.85 3.37
N VAL A 177 11.00 -10.07 3.03
CA VAL A 177 11.17 -11.15 3.99
C VAL A 177 12.45 -11.93 3.76
N LEU A 178 12.88 -12.65 4.80
CA LEU A 178 13.98 -13.60 4.64
C LEU A 178 13.53 -14.72 3.69
N PRO A 179 14.42 -15.29 2.85
CA PRO A 179 14.09 -16.38 1.94
C PRO A 179 13.42 -17.57 2.64
N ALA A 180 13.81 -17.85 3.89
CA ALA A 180 13.22 -18.90 4.72
C ALA A 180 11.74 -18.67 5.06
N SER A 181 11.23 -17.45 4.90
CA SER A 181 9.84 -17.08 5.18
C SER A 181 8.92 -17.18 3.96
N LEU A 182 9.46 -17.44 2.76
CA LEU A 182 8.69 -17.68 1.54
C LEU A 182 8.16 -19.12 1.49
N LYS A 183 7.22 -19.43 2.39
CA LYS A 183 6.57 -20.76 2.49
C LYS A 183 5.07 -20.70 2.27
#